data_AF-A0A2V5PWQ9-F1
#
_entry.id   AF-A0A2V5PWQ9-F1
#
_cell.length_a   1.000
_cell.length_b   1.000
_cell.length_c   1.000
_cell.angle_alpha   90.00
_cell.angle_beta   90.00
_cell.angle_gamma   90.00
#
_symmetry.space_group_name_H-M   'P 1'
#
loop_
_entity.id
_entity.type
_entity.pdbx_description
1 polymer ?
#
loop_
_entity_poly.entity_id
_entity_poly.type
_entity_poly.pdbx_seq_one_letter_code
_entity_poly.pdbx_strand_id
1 'polypeptide(L)'
;MGNQIGMAPGARWIGCRNMDQGDGTPARYIECMEWFLAPYPIGGGQGDPLKAPDITSNSWVCPPSEGCSASTLQAAVEAQAAAGIMMVAGAGNDGPNCSTVMYPPAIYAASYTVGALVTGSDNIASFSSRGPVTIDGSNRIKPDISAPGTSTRSSYNTSDSAYAVLSGTSMATPHIAGAMALLWCARPELRHNISGSRTALNEAAFFLAYKQCGTPGPPNNVTGWGRVDILAAASPTPPECPPGSNIVPVLVENFDGVTPPTLPPGWTATNAQGPPPLWVTSDSGVPMPPAYSSPNAAFIDDPAVVSDKRLDSPTWFPFEAYWVRLTFRHNFNLEASSEDPNLGFDGGVLEISTDNGNTYQDITAVGSFVNGGYNRTISTDRGSPIAGRRAWSGNSEGFVVATVDLPYSLYLSKLRWRMASDNSGSNEGWRVDDPYIYECHFSGTPTATPTATATLTPSATPTATVSATATATATATSTTTSSATATATATATATATSTSTPSATATATPTPTATARPTPTARPNVTPRLRPTPPPRPSP
;
A
#
# COMPACT_ATOMS: atom_id res chain seq x y z
N MET A 1 -19.06 16.08 -15.31
CA MET A 1 -19.49 14.83 -14.61
C MET A 1 -19.36 14.90 -13.09
N GLY A 2 -18.41 15.63 -12.49
CA GLY A 2 -18.17 15.65 -11.03
C GLY A 2 -19.17 16.38 -10.12
N ASN A 3 -20.40 16.69 -10.55
CA ASN A 3 -21.42 17.36 -9.70
C ASN A 3 -22.63 16.47 -9.38
N GLN A 4 -22.54 15.16 -9.66
CA GLN A 4 -23.65 14.21 -9.46
C GLN A 4 -23.18 12.85 -8.92
N ILE A 5 -21.89 12.69 -8.61
CA ILE A 5 -21.27 11.40 -8.30
C ILE A 5 -20.56 11.52 -6.95
N GLY A 6 -20.81 10.57 -6.05
CA GLY A 6 -20.10 10.44 -4.77
C GLY A 6 -18.72 9.81 -4.94
N MET A 7 -17.97 9.68 -3.84
CA MET A 7 -16.60 9.16 -3.88
C MET A 7 -16.49 7.72 -4.42
N ALA A 8 -17.41 6.83 -4.02
CA ALA A 8 -17.44 5.44 -4.48
C ALA A 8 -18.79 5.11 -5.14
N PRO A 9 -18.99 5.47 -6.42
CA PRO A 9 -20.30 5.36 -7.07
C PRO A 9 -20.75 3.92 -7.33
N GLY A 10 -19.81 2.97 -7.41
CA GLY A 10 -20.11 1.53 -7.52
C GLY A 10 -20.42 0.85 -6.18
N ALA A 11 -20.30 1.55 -5.06
CA ALA A 11 -20.56 0.97 -3.74
C ALA A 11 -22.07 0.71 -3.55
N ARG A 12 -22.39 -0.46 -3.00
CA ARG A 12 -23.74 -0.76 -2.51
C ARG A 12 -23.93 -0.13 -1.13
N TRP A 13 -25.17 0.20 -0.79
CA TRP A 13 -25.50 0.83 0.48
C TRP A 13 -26.58 0.05 1.22
N ILE A 14 -26.51 0.14 2.54
CA ILE A 14 -27.50 -0.35 3.49
C ILE A 14 -27.61 0.71 4.59
N GLY A 15 -28.82 1.00 5.06
CA GLY A 15 -29.07 2.10 5.99
C GLY A 15 -29.86 1.66 7.21
N CYS A 16 -29.49 2.21 8.37
CA CYS A 16 -30.24 2.08 9.61
C CYS A 16 -30.51 3.49 10.18
N ARG A 17 -31.79 3.79 10.43
CA ARG A 17 -32.20 5.10 10.96
C ARG A 17 -32.13 5.06 12.48
N ASN A 18 -31.13 5.71 13.07
CA ASN A 18 -30.95 5.83 14.52
C ASN A 18 -31.45 7.17 15.11
N MET A 19 -31.75 8.16 14.27
CA MET A 19 -32.19 9.50 14.68
C MET A 19 -33.62 9.82 14.25
N ASP A 20 -34.29 10.64 15.05
CA ASP A 20 -35.58 11.24 14.74
C ASP A 20 -35.46 12.77 14.76
N GLN A 21 -35.70 13.42 13.60
CA GLN A 21 -35.52 14.86 13.41
C GLN A 21 -34.13 15.40 13.80
N GLY A 22 -33.10 14.55 13.77
CA GLY A 22 -31.72 14.90 14.12
C GLY A 22 -31.28 14.42 15.50
N ASP A 23 -32.21 13.96 16.35
CA ASP A 23 -31.91 13.50 17.71
C ASP A 23 -31.92 11.97 17.80
N GLY A 24 -30.86 11.39 18.37
CA GLY A 24 -30.77 9.97 18.65
C GLY A 24 -30.90 9.61 20.13
N THR A 25 -30.74 8.32 20.42
CA THR A 25 -30.64 7.79 21.80
C THR A 25 -29.64 6.64 21.82
N PRO A 26 -28.97 6.35 22.96
CA PRO A 26 -28.09 5.20 23.10
C PRO A 26 -28.68 3.91 22.57
N ALA A 27 -29.97 3.64 22.85
CA ALA A 27 -30.66 2.45 22.39
C ALA A 27 -30.69 2.34 20.86
N ARG A 28 -31.09 3.41 20.16
CA ARG A 28 -31.18 3.43 18.69
C ARG A 28 -29.80 3.39 18.03
N TYR A 29 -28.79 4.03 18.63
CA TYR A 29 -27.42 3.95 18.14
C TYR A 29 -26.88 2.52 18.22
N ILE A 30 -27.04 1.88 19.38
CA ILE A 30 -26.56 0.52 19.62
C ILE A 30 -27.34 -0.49 18.77
N GLU A 31 -28.66 -0.34 18.65
CA GLU A 31 -29.49 -1.20 17.78
C GLU A 31 -29.01 -1.17 16.33
N CYS A 32 -28.72 0.01 15.77
CA CYS A 32 -28.14 0.09 14.43
C CYS A 32 -26.74 -0.53 14.35
N MET A 33 -25.90 -0.33 15.37
CA MET A 33 -24.55 -0.92 15.39
C MET A 33 -24.62 -2.45 15.44
N GLU A 34 -25.51 -3.01 16.25
CA GLU A 34 -25.80 -4.44 16.36
C GLU A 34 -26.36 -4.98 15.05
N TRP A 35 -27.35 -4.31 14.45
CA TRP A 35 -27.96 -4.73 13.20
C TRP A 35 -26.93 -4.80 12.06
N PHE A 36 -25.96 -3.88 12.02
CA PHE A 36 -24.87 -3.94 11.05
C PHE A 36 -23.90 -5.12 11.26
N LEU A 37 -23.86 -5.77 12.43
CA LEU A 37 -23.09 -7.01 12.60
C LEU A 37 -23.73 -8.19 11.86
N ALA A 38 -25.07 -8.24 11.83
CA ALA A 38 -25.82 -9.29 11.17
C ALA A 38 -27.24 -8.82 10.80
N PRO A 39 -27.40 -8.14 9.64
CA PRO A 39 -28.71 -7.59 9.25
C PRO A 39 -29.80 -8.66 9.19
N TYR A 40 -30.91 -8.42 9.87
CA TYR A 40 -32.12 -9.26 9.81
C TYR A 40 -33.21 -8.61 8.93
N PRO A 41 -34.09 -9.42 8.33
CA PRO A 41 -35.15 -8.92 7.45
C PRO A 41 -36.25 -8.15 8.21
N ILE A 42 -36.96 -7.29 7.47
CA ILE A 42 -38.16 -6.60 7.96
C ILE A 42 -39.21 -7.66 8.32
N GLY A 43 -39.75 -7.61 9.55
CA GLY A 43 -40.69 -8.60 10.07
C GLY A 43 -40.07 -9.65 11.00
N GLY A 44 -38.75 -9.59 11.23
CA GLY A 44 -38.03 -10.48 12.14
C GLY A 44 -37.47 -11.72 11.43
N GLY A 45 -36.48 -12.35 12.06
CA GLY A 45 -35.76 -13.51 11.52
C GLY A 45 -34.33 -13.59 12.05
N GLN A 46 -33.60 -14.61 11.62
CA GLN A 46 -32.19 -14.74 11.94
C GLN A 46 -31.38 -13.66 11.21
N GLY A 47 -30.45 -13.02 11.90
CA GLY A 47 -29.49 -12.09 11.29
C GLY A 47 -28.51 -12.81 10.36
N ASP A 48 -28.10 -12.12 9.29
CA ASP A 48 -27.20 -12.64 8.27
C ASP A 48 -25.89 -11.82 8.22
N PRO A 49 -24.79 -12.31 8.82
CA PRO A 49 -23.50 -11.61 8.81
C PRO A 49 -22.94 -11.37 7.41
N LEU A 50 -23.34 -12.13 6.39
CA LEU A 50 -22.89 -11.91 5.01
C LEU A 50 -23.50 -10.64 4.38
N LYS A 51 -24.48 -10.02 5.06
CA LYS A 51 -25.07 -8.73 4.66
C LYS A 51 -24.49 -7.55 5.45
N ALA A 52 -23.55 -7.79 6.37
CA ALA A 52 -22.89 -6.73 7.11
C ALA A 52 -22.21 -5.75 6.13
N PRO A 53 -22.29 -4.43 6.37
CA PRO A 53 -21.55 -3.47 5.56
C PRO A 53 -20.05 -3.60 5.88
N ASP A 54 -19.20 -3.34 4.88
CA ASP A 54 -17.76 -3.28 5.13
C ASP A 54 -17.38 -1.99 5.90
N ILE A 55 -18.14 -0.91 5.73
CA ILE A 55 -17.88 0.44 6.28
C ILE A 55 -19.19 1.04 6.81
N THR A 56 -19.16 1.64 7.99
CA THR A 56 -20.26 2.47 8.50
C THR A 56 -19.88 3.95 8.49
N SER A 57 -20.74 4.80 7.92
CA SER A 57 -20.56 6.26 7.86
C SER A 57 -21.46 6.94 8.89
N ASN A 58 -20.86 7.50 9.93
CA ASN A 58 -21.54 8.00 11.12
C ASN A 58 -21.39 9.52 11.21
N SER A 59 -22.27 10.23 10.50
CA SER A 59 -22.31 11.70 10.39
C SER A 59 -23.13 12.37 11.51
N TRP A 60 -23.02 11.84 12.73
CA TRP A 60 -23.74 12.24 13.94
C TRP A 60 -22.84 12.07 15.16
N VAL A 61 -23.24 12.66 16.28
CA VAL A 61 -22.58 12.55 17.59
C VAL A 61 -23.61 12.13 18.63
N CYS A 62 -23.16 11.58 19.75
CA CYS A 62 -24.04 11.24 20.89
C CYS A 62 -23.65 12.06 22.12
N PRO A 63 -24.25 13.25 22.32
CA PRO A 63 -23.99 14.11 23.47
C PRO A 63 -24.73 13.66 24.73
N PRO A 64 -24.41 14.24 25.91
CA PRO A 64 -25.16 14.00 27.15
C PRO A 64 -26.66 14.32 27.04
N SER A 65 -27.06 15.27 26.20
CA SER A 65 -28.48 15.60 25.96
C SER A 65 -29.26 14.46 25.31
N GLU A 66 -28.58 13.54 24.62
CA GLU A 66 -29.18 12.32 24.08
C GLU A 66 -29.06 11.12 25.03
N GLY A 67 -28.40 11.30 26.18
CA GLY A 67 -28.18 10.24 27.17
C GLY A 67 -26.82 9.53 27.07
N CYS A 68 -25.87 10.07 26.31
CA CYS A 68 -24.54 9.49 26.19
C CYS A 68 -23.52 10.07 27.17
N SER A 69 -22.85 9.16 27.90
CA SER A 69 -21.52 9.35 28.48
C SER A 69 -20.41 8.86 27.55
N ALA A 70 -19.15 9.15 27.89
CA ALA A 70 -17.97 8.75 27.11
C ALA A 70 -17.89 7.24 26.83
N SER A 71 -18.37 6.36 27.71
CA SER A 71 -18.28 4.90 27.52
C SER A 71 -19.50 4.27 26.85
N THR A 72 -20.56 5.05 26.60
CA THR A 72 -21.91 4.52 26.26
C THR A 72 -21.93 3.65 25.01
N LEU A 73 -21.16 4.03 24.00
CA LEU A 73 -21.13 3.34 22.71
C LEU A 73 -19.86 2.50 22.50
N GLN A 74 -18.93 2.49 23.46
CA GLN A 74 -17.58 1.98 23.24
C GLN A 74 -17.57 0.51 22.82
N ALA A 75 -18.24 -0.35 23.59
CA ALA A 75 -18.30 -1.77 23.32
C ALA A 75 -18.93 -2.10 21.95
N ALA A 76 -19.94 -1.34 21.53
CA ALA A 76 -20.59 -1.54 20.24
C ALA A 76 -19.66 -1.14 19.06
N VAL A 77 -18.93 -0.04 19.20
CA VAL A 77 -17.92 0.37 18.20
C VAL A 77 -16.77 -0.63 18.13
N GLU A 78 -16.29 -1.11 19.27
CA GLU A 78 -15.23 -2.13 19.34
C GLU A 78 -15.69 -3.47 18.76
N ALA A 79 -16.96 -3.85 18.96
CA ALA A 79 -17.54 -5.05 18.34
C ALA A 79 -17.59 -4.96 16.81
N GLN A 80 -17.98 -3.80 16.25
CA GLN A 80 -17.91 -3.59 14.80
C GLN A 80 -16.47 -3.68 14.27
N ALA A 81 -15.52 -3.05 14.96
CA ALA A 81 -14.12 -3.13 14.58
C ALA A 81 -13.60 -4.59 14.63
N ALA A 82 -13.97 -5.36 15.66
CA ALA A 82 -13.62 -6.77 15.78
C ALA A 82 -14.24 -7.64 14.67
N ALA A 83 -15.41 -7.25 14.15
CA ALA A 83 -16.04 -7.88 12.98
C ALA A 83 -15.43 -7.44 11.63
N GLY A 84 -14.40 -6.59 11.63
CA GLY A 84 -13.79 -6.07 10.40
C GLY A 84 -14.62 -4.98 9.71
N ILE A 85 -15.59 -4.38 10.41
CA ILE A 85 -16.41 -3.26 9.93
C ILE A 85 -15.73 -1.95 10.30
N MET A 86 -15.39 -1.14 9.31
CA MET A 86 -14.71 0.14 9.55
C MET A 86 -15.69 1.24 9.94
N MET A 87 -15.63 1.68 11.19
CA MET A 87 -16.41 2.84 11.65
C MET A 87 -15.74 4.16 11.26
N VAL A 88 -16.35 4.90 10.35
CA VAL A 88 -15.96 6.27 10.00
C VAL A 88 -16.92 7.25 10.68
N ALA A 89 -16.39 8.17 11.49
CA ALA A 89 -17.18 9.07 12.34
C ALA A 89 -16.81 10.55 12.11
N GLY A 90 -17.78 11.45 12.15
CA GLY A 90 -17.49 12.89 12.12
C GLY A 90 -16.89 13.38 13.43
N ALA A 91 -15.91 14.27 13.39
CA ALA A 91 -15.27 14.82 14.60
C ALA A 91 -16.21 15.66 15.48
N GLY A 92 -17.30 16.19 14.91
CA GLY A 92 -18.17 17.18 15.55
C GLY A 92 -17.96 18.58 14.98
N ASN A 93 -18.87 19.50 15.33
CA ASN A 93 -18.90 20.87 14.79
C ASN A 93 -18.74 21.95 15.89
N ASP A 94 -18.05 21.60 16.98
CA ASP A 94 -17.88 22.42 18.19
C ASP A 94 -16.54 23.17 18.24
N GLY A 95 -15.82 23.23 17.11
CA GLY A 95 -14.60 24.03 16.97
C GLY A 95 -14.84 25.54 17.16
N PRO A 96 -13.78 26.36 17.25
CA PRO A 96 -12.39 26.05 16.92
C PRO A 96 -11.51 25.72 18.14
N ASN A 97 -12.09 25.62 19.34
CA ASN A 97 -11.32 25.37 20.55
C ASN A 97 -10.75 23.95 20.57
N CYS A 98 -9.66 23.76 21.31
CA CYS A 98 -9.09 22.44 21.57
C CYS A 98 -10.00 21.61 22.46
N SER A 99 -9.86 20.29 22.40
CA SER A 99 -10.65 19.33 23.18
C SER A 99 -12.16 19.38 22.90
N THR A 100 -12.52 19.65 21.65
CA THR A 100 -13.91 19.71 21.16
C THR A 100 -14.35 18.44 20.43
N VAL A 101 -13.43 17.48 20.19
CA VAL A 101 -13.80 16.08 19.93
C VAL A 101 -14.13 15.43 21.27
N MET A 102 -15.38 15.51 21.68
CA MET A 102 -15.81 15.16 23.04
C MET A 102 -17.01 14.19 23.12
N TYR A 103 -17.58 13.79 21.98
CA TYR A 103 -18.76 12.93 21.93
C TYR A 103 -18.49 11.61 21.21
N PRO A 104 -19.02 10.48 21.71
CA PRO A 104 -19.10 9.23 20.96
C PRO A 104 -19.81 9.40 19.59
N PRO A 105 -19.45 8.58 18.58
CA PRO A 105 -18.39 7.58 18.57
C PRO A 105 -17.00 8.17 18.24
N ALA A 106 -16.90 9.47 17.93
CA ALA A 106 -15.70 10.13 17.42
C ALA A 106 -14.48 10.09 18.36
N ILE A 107 -14.72 9.91 19.66
CA ILE A 107 -13.68 9.88 20.70
C ILE A 107 -12.89 8.57 20.74
N TYR A 108 -13.46 7.45 20.25
CA TYR A 108 -12.89 6.13 20.45
C TYR A 108 -11.67 5.84 19.55
N ALA A 109 -10.76 4.99 20.05
CA ALA A 109 -9.66 4.46 19.25
C ALA A 109 -10.15 3.60 18.07
N ALA A 110 -11.23 2.85 18.29
CA ALA A 110 -11.84 1.99 17.27
C ALA A 110 -12.57 2.78 16.16
N SER A 111 -12.81 4.08 16.32
CA SER A 111 -13.37 4.95 15.28
C SER A 111 -12.28 5.59 14.43
N TYR A 112 -12.57 5.80 13.15
CA TYR A 112 -11.79 6.64 12.24
C TYR A 112 -12.51 7.97 12.05
N THR A 113 -12.01 8.97 12.78
CA THR A 113 -12.65 10.25 13.03
C THR A 113 -12.19 11.28 12.01
N VAL A 114 -13.15 12.00 11.44
CA VAL A 114 -12.95 12.87 10.27
C VAL A 114 -13.19 14.33 10.60
N GLY A 115 -12.16 15.16 10.39
CA GLY A 115 -12.24 16.62 10.43
C GLY A 115 -12.71 17.22 9.10
N ALA A 116 -13.21 18.46 9.14
CA ALA A 116 -13.69 19.17 7.96
C ALA A 116 -12.73 20.28 7.51
N LEU A 117 -12.32 20.23 6.25
CA LEU A 117 -11.60 21.30 5.56
C LEU A 117 -12.57 22.21 4.81
N VAL A 118 -12.15 23.46 4.62
CA VAL A 118 -12.81 24.40 3.73
C VAL A 118 -12.56 23.97 2.29
N THR A 119 -13.62 23.56 1.60
CA THR A 119 -13.58 23.08 0.21
C THR A 119 -12.86 24.07 -0.71
N GLY A 120 -11.94 23.54 -1.53
CA GLY A 120 -11.09 24.34 -2.41
C GLY A 120 -9.86 24.94 -1.72
N SER A 121 -9.61 24.63 -0.45
CA SER A 121 -8.42 25.04 0.29
C SER A 121 -7.95 23.95 1.27
N ASP A 122 -6.75 24.13 1.81
CA ASP A 122 -6.19 23.27 2.86
C ASP A 122 -6.41 23.86 4.27
N ASN A 123 -7.37 24.79 4.41
CA ASN A 123 -7.70 25.35 5.70
C ASN A 123 -8.73 24.47 6.44
N ILE A 124 -8.48 24.16 7.70
CA ILE A 124 -9.49 23.58 8.59
C ILE A 124 -10.70 24.51 8.70
N ALA A 125 -11.91 23.96 8.61
CA ALA A 125 -13.13 24.72 8.85
C ALA A 125 -13.19 25.16 10.32
N SER A 126 -13.65 26.39 10.58
CA SER A 126 -13.69 26.95 11.94
C SER A 126 -14.52 26.10 12.90
N PHE A 127 -15.63 25.54 12.42
CA PHE A 127 -16.50 24.66 13.20
C PHE A 127 -15.90 23.27 13.45
N SER A 128 -14.91 22.82 12.67
CA SER A 128 -14.41 21.44 12.82
C SER A 128 -13.86 21.24 14.23
N SER A 129 -14.42 20.27 14.96
CA SER A 129 -13.94 19.89 16.28
C SER A 129 -12.48 19.41 16.22
N ARG A 130 -11.77 19.63 17.32
CA ARG A 130 -10.31 19.43 17.46
C ARG A 130 -10.01 18.65 18.73
N GLY A 131 -8.99 17.82 18.68
CA GLY A 131 -8.46 17.12 19.85
C GLY A 131 -7.69 18.06 20.80
N PRO A 132 -7.00 17.49 21.79
CA PRO A 132 -7.01 16.07 22.14
C PRO A 132 -8.35 15.63 22.77
N VAL A 133 -8.65 14.33 22.73
CA VAL A 133 -9.79 13.77 23.46
C VAL A 133 -9.47 13.74 24.96
N THR A 134 -10.16 14.55 25.75
CA THR A 134 -9.91 14.65 27.21
C THR A 134 -11.03 14.05 28.07
N ILE A 135 -12.23 13.90 27.51
CA ILE A 135 -13.43 13.48 28.23
C ILE A 135 -13.34 12.04 28.78
N ASP A 136 -12.52 11.19 28.16
CA ASP A 136 -12.26 9.80 28.58
C ASP A 136 -10.88 9.64 29.26
N GLY A 137 -10.17 10.76 29.53
CA GLY A 137 -8.83 10.76 30.10
C GLY A 137 -7.72 10.25 29.17
N SER A 138 -8.02 9.87 27.93
CA SER A 138 -7.04 9.25 27.02
C SER A 138 -6.00 10.22 26.48
N ASN A 139 -6.32 11.51 26.40
CA ASN A 139 -5.55 12.53 25.69
C ASN A 139 -5.24 12.15 24.23
N ARG A 140 -6.08 11.29 23.63
CA ARG A 140 -5.86 10.74 22.29
C ARG A 140 -5.93 11.84 21.23
N ILE A 141 -5.05 11.77 20.24
CA ILE A 141 -5.06 12.70 19.11
C ILE A 141 -6.26 12.37 18.23
N LYS A 142 -7.10 13.37 17.96
CA LYS A 142 -8.23 13.33 17.01
C LYS A 142 -8.37 14.71 16.34
N PRO A 143 -8.95 14.83 15.13
CA PRO A 143 -9.39 13.74 14.25
C PRO A 143 -8.22 12.85 13.77
N ASP A 144 -8.51 11.71 13.15
CA ASP A 144 -7.46 10.89 12.52
C ASP A 144 -7.08 11.46 11.15
N ILE A 145 -8.04 11.97 10.38
CA ILE A 145 -7.82 12.52 9.04
C ILE A 145 -8.82 13.65 8.76
N SER A 146 -8.58 14.46 7.74
CA SER A 146 -9.49 15.51 7.31
C SER A 146 -9.83 15.43 5.82
N ALA A 147 -11.05 15.85 5.47
CA ALA A 147 -11.55 15.91 4.10
C ALA A 147 -12.38 17.19 3.87
N PRO A 148 -12.65 17.59 2.61
CA PRO A 148 -13.53 18.71 2.31
C PRO A 148 -14.91 18.55 2.95
N GLY A 149 -15.37 19.57 3.69
CA GLY A 149 -16.62 19.51 4.45
C GLY A 149 -17.43 20.81 4.44
N THR A 150 -17.06 21.81 3.64
CA THR A 150 -17.83 23.06 3.50
C THR A 150 -18.43 23.21 2.12
N SER A 151 -19.62 23.78 2.02
CA SER A 151 -20.28 24.03 0.73
C SER A 151 -20.30 22.80 -0.18
N THR A 152 -20.50 21.62 0.41
CA THR A 152 -20.54 20.34 -0.31
C THR A 152 -21.93 20.14 -0.87
N ARG A 153 -22.03 20.01 -2.20
CA ARG A 153 -23.28 19.70 -2.89
C ARG A 153 -23.52 18.18 -2.86
N SER A 154 -24.70 17.76 -2.41
CA SER A 154 -25.11 16.34 -2.38
C SER A 154 -26.61 16.19 -2.56
N SER A 155 -27.08 14.96 -2.77
CA SER A 155 -28.49 14.60 -2.83
C SER A 155 -29.24 15.03 -1.57
N TYR A 156 -30.50 15.45 -1.70
CA TYR A 156 -31.31 15.93 -0.59
C TYR A 156 -32.70 15.29 -0.61
N ASN A 157 -33.36 15.21 0.54
CA ASN A 157 -34.56 14.39 0.73
C ASN A 157 -35.88 15.08 0.32
N THR A 158 -35.83 16.26 -0.32
CA THR A 158 -37.05 16.99 -0.72
C THR A 158 -37.65 16.51 -2.04
N SER A 159 -36.89 15.80 -2.88
CA SER A 159 -37.38 15.07 -4.06
C SER A 159 -36.29 14.13 -4.61
N ASP A 160 -36.65 13.23 -5.53
CA ASP A 160 -35.71 12.30 -6.19
C ASP A 160 -34.60 12.97 -7.02
N SER A 161 -34.78 14.26 -7.35
CA SER A 161 -33.82 15.06 -8.12
C SER A 161 -33.19 16.19 -7.29
N ALA A 162 -33.53 16.28 -6.00
CA ALA A 162 -33.10 17.38 -5.15
C ALA A 162 -31.63 17.26 -4.77
N TYR A 163 -30.96 18.41 -4.76
CA TYR A 163 -29.62 18.58 -4.22
C TYR A 163 -29.60 19.80 -3.30
N ALA A 164 -28.80 19.71 -2.25
CA ALA A 164 -28.54 20.81 -1.34
C ALA A 164 -27.03 21.00 -1.19
N VAL A 165 -26.64 22.21 -0.77
CA VAL A 165 -25.26 22.56 -0.44
C VAL A 165 -25.19 22.74 1.07
N LEU A 166 -24.46 21.85 1.74
CA LEU A 166 -24.37 21.81 3.20
C LEU A 166 -22.91 21.86 3.66
N SER A 167 -22.70 22.21 4.93
CA SER A 167 -21.38 22.24 5.57
C SER A 167 -21.42 21.51 6.91
N GLY A 168 -20.35 20.79 7.23
CA GLY A 168 -20.19 20.07 8.47
C GLY A 168 -19.16 18.96 8.34
N THR A 169 -18.65 18.47 9.48
CA THR A 169 -17.92 17.19 9.51
C THR A 169 -18.79 16.06 8.95
N SER A 170 -20.12 16.16 9.08
CA SER A 170 -21.11 15.28 8.44
C SER A 170 -20.99 15.15 6.92
N MET A 171 -20.40 16.13 6.22
CA MET A 171 -20.13 16.07 4.78
C MET A 171 -18.74 15.49 4.47
N ALA A 172 -17.77 15.69 5.37
CA ALA A 172 -16.43 15.13 5.24
C ALA A 172 -16.40 13.61 5.56
N THR A 173 -17.19 13.15 6.53
CA THR A 173 -17.30 11.74 6.94
C THR A 173 -17.63 10.79 5.78
N PRO A 174 -18.71 10.99 4.98
CA PRO A 174 -19.02 10.11 3.85
C PRO A 174 -17.99 10.22 2.73
N HIS A 175 -17.25 11.34 2.62
CA HIS A 175 -16.13 11.46 1.69
C HIS A 175 -15.02 10.46 2.05
N ILE A 176 -14.65 10.35 3.33
CA ILE A 176 -13.68 9.37 3.82
C ILE A 176 -14.22 7.94 3.75
N ALA A 177 -15.50 7.70 4.06
CA ALA A 177 -16.10 6.38 3.91
C ALA A 177 -16.03 5.88 2.45
N GLY A 178 -16.34 6.77 1.49
CA GLY A 178 -16.18 6.45 0.07
C GLY A 178 -14.71 6.33 -0.36
N ALA A 179 -13.81 7.14 0.17
CA ALA A 179 -12.37 6.98 -0.07
C ALA A 179 -11.86 5.62 0.41
N MET A 180 -12.30 5.16 1.58
CA MET A 180 -11.96 3.84 2.09
C MET A 180 -12.50 2.71 1.20
N ALA A 181 -13.73 2.86 0.69
CA ALA A 181 -14.29 1.90 -0.28
C ALA A 181 -13.45 1.85 -1.57
N LEU A 182 -13.04 3.00 -2.10
CA LEU A 182 -12.12 3.06 -3.26
C LEU A 182 -10.77 2.40 -2.97
N LEU A 183 -10.22 2.62 -1.77
CA LEU A 183 -8.97 1.99 -1.35
C LEU A 183 -9.10 0.46 -1.40
N TRP A 184 -10.21 -0.10 -0.92
CA TRP A 184 -10.44 -1.55 -0.93
C TRP A 184 -10.73 -2.12 -2.31
N CYS A 185 -11.26 -1.31 -3.23
CA CYS A 185 -11.32 -1.70 -4.65
C CYS A 185 -9.91 -1.75 -5.27
N ALA A 186 -9.07 -0.76 -4.98
CA ALA A 186 -7.71 -0.68 -5.54
C ALA A 186 -6.70 -1.63 -4.86
N ARG A 187 -6.94 -1.95 -3.59
CA ARG A 187 -6.10 -2.77 -2.71
C ARG A 187 -6.96 -3.78 -1.95
N PRO A 188 -7.45 -4.85 -2.61
CA PRO A 188 -8.36 -5.82 -2.01
C PRO A 188 -7.80 -6.52 -0.77
N GLU A 189 -6.48 -6.61 -0.64
CA GLU A 189 -5.78 -7.16 0.53
C GLU A 189 -5.99 -6.33 1.81
N LEU A 190 -6.41 -5.07 1.67
CA LEU A 190 -6.73 -4.19 2.79
C LEU A 190 -8.19 -4.32 3.27
N ARG A 191 -9.08 -4.95 2.49
CA ARG A 191 -10.49 -5.10 2.87
C ARG A 191 -10.60 -5.88 4.19
N HIS A 192 -11.35 -5.34 5.15
CA HIS A 192 -11.45 -5.85 6.54
C HIS A 192 -10.16 -5.79 7.38
N ASN A 193 -9.01 -5.47 6.80
CA ASN A 193 -7.79 -5.12 7.54
C ASN A 193 -7.85 -3.65 7.96
N ILE A 194 -8.57 -3.37 9.05
CA ILE A 194 -8.81 -2.00 9.55
C ILE A 194 -7.48 -1.26 9.79
N SER A 195 -6.49 -1.91 10.40
CA SER A 195 -5.21 -1.29 10.73
C SER A 195 -4.39 -0.96 9.47
N GLY A 196 -4.27 -1.89 8.53
CA GLY A 196 -3.58 -1.66 7.26
C GLY A 196 -4.25 -0.56 6.42
N SER A 197 -5.58 -0.55 6.41
CA SER A 197 -6.37 0.46 5.70
C SER A 197 -6.18 1.87 6.24
N ARG A 198 -6.19 2.02 7.57
CA ARG A 198 -5.88 3.30 8.23
C ARG A 198 -4.46 3.74 7.91
N THR A 199 -3.50 2.83 8.02
CA THR A 199 -2.09 3.11 7.73
C THR A 199 -1.92 3.64 6.32
N ALA A 200 -2.50 2.96 5.32
CA ALA A 200 -2.43 3.38 3.92
C ALA A 200 -3.02 4.78 3.68
N LEU A 201 -4.18 5.11 4.25
CA LEU A 201 -4.75 6.46 4.13
C LEU A 201 -3.93 7.51 4.89
N ASN A 202 -3.44 7.17 6.08
CA ASN A 202 -2.71 8.08 6.96
C ASN A 202 -1.35 8.47 6.38
N GLU A 203 -0.58 7.51 5.89
CA GLU A 203 0.74 7.72 5.32
C GLU A 203 0.69 8.45 3.97
N ALA A 204 -0.38 8.25 3.21
CA ALA A 204 -0.61 8.93 1.96
C ALA A 204 -1.18 10.35 2.11
N ALA A 205 -1.71 10.72 3.29
CA ALA A 205 -2.36 12.00 3.48
C ALA A 205 -1.40 13.18 3.28
N PHE A 206 -1.91 14.25 2.66
CA PHE A 206 -1.17 15.51 2.57
C PHE A 206 -1.16 16.20 3.93
N PHE A 207 -0.02 16.14 4.60
CA PHE A 207 0.14 16.65 5.96
C PHE A 207 -0.02 18.17 6.04
N LEU A 208 -0.86 18.61 6.98
CA LEU A 208 -1.15 20.02 7.24
C LEU A 208 -0.61 20.41 8.62
N ALA A 209 0.45 21.22 8.64
CA ALA A 209 1.17 21.58 9.86
C ALA A 209 0.43 22.66 10.68
N TYR A 210 -0.49 22.24 11.55
CA TYR A 210 -1.18 23.13 12.49
C TYR A 210 -0.48 23.15 13.85
N LYS A 211 -0.12 24.35 14.35
CA LYS A 211 0.42 24.52 15.71
C LYS A 211 -0.65 24.71 16.79
N GLN A 212 -1.91 24.77 16.40
CA GLN A 212 -3.03 24.92 17.32
C GLN A 212 -3.28 23.57 18.02
N CYS A 213 -3.61 23.62 19.31
CA CYS A 213 -3.98 22.43 20.09
C CYS A 213 -2.88 21.36 20.28
N GLY A 214 -1.60 21.74 20.17
CA GLY A 214 -0.49 20.89 20.57
C GLY A 214 0.68 20.91 19.57
N THR A 215 1.40 19.79 19.52
CA THR A 215 2.51 19.62 18.59
C THR A 215 2.01 19.50 17.16
N PRO A 216 2.71 20.09 16.16
CA PRO A 216 2.18 20.13 14.80
C PRO A 216 2.25 18.82 14.03
N GLY A 217 3.17 17.92 14.41
CA GLY A 217 3.56 16.73 13.63
C GLY A 217 2.40 15.81 13.29
N PRO A 218 2.54 14.93 12.27
CA PRO A 218 1.51 13.95 11.95
C PRO A 218 1.46 12.85 13.01
N PRO A 219 0.27 12.47 13.50
CA PRO A 219 -0.97 13.22 13.43
C PRO A 219 -1.00 14.39 14.44
N ASN A 220 -1.76 15.46 14.13
CA ASN A 220 -2.01 16.56 15.06
C ASN A 220 -3.49 16.68 15.46
N ASN A 221 -3.77 17.45 16.51
CA ASN A 221 -5.12 17.61 17.07
C ASN A 221 -6.09 18.45 16.23
N VAL A 222 -5.69 18.92 15.04
CA VAL A 222 -6.53 19.79 14.20
C VAL A 222 -6.96 19.07 12.93
N THR A 223 -6.01 18.46 12.23
CA THR A 223 -6.23 17.77 10.94
C THR A 223 -5.87 16.28 10.97
N GLY A 224 -5.43 15.76 12.12
CA GLY A 224 -4.90 14.41 12.19
C GLY A 224 -3.68 14.25 11.29
N TRP A 225 -3.67 13.19 10.47
CA TRP A 225 -2.66 12.92 9.47
C TRP A 225 -2.65 13.92 8.30
N GLY A 226 -3.72 14.70 8.11
CA GLY A 226 -3.79 15.75 7.09
C GLY A 226 -5.00 15.60 6.17
N ARG A 227 -4.93 16.23 5.00
CA ARG A 227 -5.96 16.09 3.95
C ARG A 227 -5.81 14.72 3.29
N VAL A 228 -6.91 13.99 3.16
CA VAL A 228 -6.95 12.72 2.42
C VAL A 228 -6.43 12.87 0.99
N ASP A 229 -5.59 11.92 0.58
CA ASP A 229 -5.15 11.71 -0.80
C ASP A 229 -5.36 10.24 -1.18
N ILE A 230 -6.56 9.95 -1.69
CA ILE A 230 -6.94 8.58 -2.02
C ILE A 230 -6.16 8.01 -3.20
N LEU A 231 -5.71 8.87 -4.13
CA LEU A 231 -4.92 8.42 -5.27
C LEU A 231 -3.54 7.95 -4.80
N ALA A 232 -2.92 8.71 -3.90
CA ALA A 232 -1.68 8.32 -3.25
C ALA A 232 -1.86 7.06 -2.39
N ALA A 233 -2.96 6.92 -1.65
CA ALA A 233 -3.20 5.73 -0.82
C ALA A 233 -3.46 4.45 -1.65
N ALA A 234 -4.15 4.59 -2.78
CA ALA A 234 -4.42 3.50 -3.71
C ALA A 234 -3.18 3.06 -4.50
N SER A 235 -2.16 3.91 -4.60
CA SER A 235 -0.92 3.64 -5.32
C SER A 235 0.21 3.32 -4.32
N PRO A 236 0.80 2.12 -4.28
CA PRO A 236 1.89 1.84 -3.35
C PRO A 236 3.09 2.77 -3.64
N THR A 237 3.33 3.76 -2.78
CA THR A 237 4.54 4.59 -2.84
C THR A 237 5.78 3.70 -2.69
N PRO A 238 6.84 3.91 -3.49
CA PRO A 238 8.11 3.22 -3.29
C PRO A 238 8.64 3.46 -1.86
N PRO A 239 9.35 2.50 -1.24
CA PRO A 239 9.92 2.70 0.09
C PRO A 239 10.81 3.93 0.11
N GLU A 240 10.85 4.67 1.23
CA GLU A 240 11.75 5.82 1.33
C GLU A 240 13.22 5.40 1.12
N CYS A 241 13.95 6.24 0.40
CA CYS A 241 15.38 6.09 0.22
C CYS A 241 16.16 6.56 1.46
N PRO A 242 17.23 5.86 1.87
CA PRO A 242 18.13 6.38 2.90
C PRO A 242 18.69 7.77 2.53
N PRO A 243 18.95 8.66 3.50
CA PRO A 243 19.52 9.98 3.23
C PRO A 243 20.80 9.89 2.39
N GLY A 244 20.88 10.69 1.32
CA GLY A 244 21.99 10.62 0.35
C GLY A 244 21.81 9.55 -0.74
N SER A 245 20.60 9.01 -0.91
CA SER A 245 20.23 8.13 -2.04
C SER A 245 19.18 8.82 -2.90
N ASN A 246 19.09 8.43 -4.18
CA ASN A 246 18.13 8.99 -5.13
C ASN A 246 17.33 7.86 -5.78
N ILE A 247 16.07 8.15 -6.13
CA ILE A 247 15.26 7.26 -6.95
C ILE A 247 15.68 7.45 -8.40
N VAL A 248 16.08 6.36 -9.07
CA VAL A 248 16.57 6.38 -10.44
C VAL A 248 15.72 5.44 -11.32
N PRO A 249 15.33 5.87 -12.53
CA PRO A 249 14.66 4.99 -13.48
C PRO A 249 15.62 3.97 -14.10
N VAL A 250 15.23 2.70 -14.11
CA VAL A 250 15.97 1.57 -14.70
C VAL A 250 15.31 1.11 -16.00
N LEU A 251 13.98 1.02 -16.01
CA LEU A 251 13.14 0.77 -17.19
C LEU A 251 11.97 1.73 -17.12
N VAL A 252 11.63 2.41 -18.21
CA VAL A 252 10.42 3.23 -18.32
C VAL A 252 9.91 3.11 -19.74
N GLU A 253 8.68 2.66 -19.89
CA GLU A 253 7.99 2.57 -21.17
C GLU A 253 6.52 2.93 -20.97
N ASN A 254 5.94 3.61 -21.93
CA ASN A 254 4.52 3.97 -21.97
C ASN A 254 3.86 3.62 -23.31
N PHE A 255 4.60 2.99 -24.24
CA PHE A 255 4.16 2.55 -25.58
C PHE A 255 3.65 3.66 -26.51
N ASP A 256 3.64 4.91 -26.09
CA ASP A 256 3.06 6.07 -26.79
C ASP A 256 3.96 6.62 -27.91
N GLY A 257 5.26 6.32 -27.87
CA GLY A 257 6.26 6.86 -28.80
C GLY A 257 6.27 6.23 -30.20
N VAL A 258 5.36 5.28 -30.46
CA VAL A 258 5.31 4.48 -31.69
C VAL A 258 3.93 4.52 -32.34
N THR A 259 3.86 4.15 -33.62
CA THR A 259 2.59 4.00 -34.33
C THR A 259 2.15 2.54 -34.29
N PRO A 260 0.94 2.23 -33.77
CA PRO A 260 0.36 0.89 -33.83
C PRO A 260 0.43 0.28 -35.24
N PRO A 261 0.78 -1.02 -35.39
CA PRO A 261 0.96 -2.02 -34.32
C PRO A 261 2.41 -2.17 -33.81
N THR A 262 3.30 -1.21 -34.10
CA THR A 262 4.75 -1.34 -33.87
C THR A 262 5.10 -1.33 -32.38
N LEU A 263 5.94 -2.26 -31.91
CA LEU A 263 6.50 -2.21 -30.56
C LEU A 263 7.69 -1.24 -30.47
N PRO A 264 7.92 -0.58 -29.32
CA PRO A 264 9.10 0.25 -29.11
C PRO A 264 10.41 -0.53 -29.24
N PRO A 265 11.54 0.14 -29.56
CA PRO A 265 12.83 -0.52 -29.71
C PRO A 265 13.22 -1.41 -28.52
N GLY A 266 13.64 -2.64 -28.80
CA GLY A 266 14.10 -3.61 -27.80
C GLY A 266 12.99 -4.47 -27.19
N TRP A 267 11.72 -4.08 -27.31
CA TRP A 267 10.59 -4.94 -26.96
C TRP A 267 10.38 -5.99 -28.04
N THR A 268 10.19 -7.25 -27.62
CA THR A 268 10.11 -8.40 -28.54
C THR A 268 8.86 -9.22 -28.28
N ALA A 269 8.04 -9.43 -29.31
CA ALA A 269 6.88 -10.31 -29.23
C ALA A 269 7.16 -11.66 -29.90
N THR A 270 6.73 -12.76 -29.27
CA THR A 270 6.81 -14.11 -29.83
C THR A 270 5.58 -14.93 -29.47
N ASN A 271 5.18 -15.86 -30.34
CA ASN A 271 4.22 -16.91 -30.00
C ASN A 271 4.99 -18.22 -29.90
N ALA A 272 5.04 -18.80 -28.70
CA ALA A 272 5.58 -20.13 -28.50
C ALA A 272 4.60 -21.22 -28.97
N GLN A 273 3.30 -20.90 -28.95
CA GLN A 273 2.22 -21.75 -29.45
C GLN A 273 1.03 -20.89 -29.88
N GLY A 274 0.22 -21.40 -30.81
CA GLY A 274 -1.04 -20.79 -31.24
C GLY A 274 -0.90 -19.85 -32.44
N PRO A 275 -2.04 -19.40 -33.00
CA PRO A 275 -2.07 -18.54 -34.18
C PRO A 275 -1.67 -17.08 -33.86
N PRO A 276 -1.42 -16.26 -34.89
CA PRO A 276 -1.41 -14.80 -34.76
C PRO A 276 -2.69 -14.27 -34.09
N PRO A 277 -2.66 -13.03 -33.56
CA PRO A 277 -1.58 -12.05 -33.63
C PRO A 277 -0.45 -12.28 -32.62
N LEU A 278 0.61 -11.47 -32.78
CA LEU A 278 1.65 -11.23 -31.78
C LEU A 278 1.21 -10.08 -30.86
N TRP A 279 1.89 -9.91 -29.73
CA TRP A 279 1.79 -8.68 -28.96
C TRP A 279 2.17 -7.48 -29.83
N VAL A 280 1.36 -6.42 -29.77
CA VAL A 280 1.48 -5.19 -30.58
C VAL A 280 1.11 -3.97 -29.73
N THR A 281 1.46 -2.76 -30.17
CA THR A 281 0.83 -1.56 -29.60
C THR A 281 -0.56 -1.34 -30.21
N SER A 282 -1.47 -0.75 -29.46
CA SER A 282 -2.84 -0.48 -29.87
C SER A 282 -3.40 0.75 -29.14
N ASP A 283 -4.12 1.60 -29.88
CA ASP A 283 -4.79 2.82 -29.40
C ASP A 283 -6.32 2.70 -29.35
N SER A 284 -6.85 1.51 -29.66
CA SER A 284 -8.27 1.27 -29.89
C SER A 284 -8.68 -0.17 -29.60
N GLY A 285 -9.98 -0.44 -29.59
CA GLY A 285 -10.53 -1.77 -29.33
C GLY A 285 -10.65 -2.12 -27.85
N VAL A 286 -10.91 -3.39 -27.57
CA VAL A 286 -11.16 -3.95 -26.24
C VAL A 286 -9.93 -4.68 -25.69
N PRO A 287 -9.82 -4.94 -24.36
CA PRO A 287 -10.68 -4.40 -23.30
C PRO A 287 -10.54 -2.88 -23.18
N MET A 288 -11.61 -2.19 -22.79
CA MET A 288 -11.64 -0.73 -22.65
C MET A 288 -11.26 -0.29 -21.22
N PRO A 289 -10.60 0.87 -21.04
CA PRO A 289 -10.11 1.77 -22.10
C PRO A 289 -8.89 1.18 -22.84
N PRO A 290 -8.57 1.67 -24.06
CA PRO A 290 -7.55 1.05 -24.90
C PRO A 290 -6.11 1.36 -24.46
N ALA A 291 -5.92 2.41 -23.66
CA ALA A 291 -4.65 2.78 -23.05
C ALA A 291 -4.89 3.51 -21.71
N TYR A 292 -3.91 3.45 -20.81
CA TYR A 292 -3.90 4.20 -19.56
C TYR A 292 -3.24 5.56 -19.77
N SER A 293 -2.00 5.57 -20.27
CA SER A 293 -1.37 6.73 -20.89
C SER A 293 -1.75 6.77 -22.36
N SER A 294 -2.10 7.94 -22.89
CA SER A 294 -2.52 8.06 -24.29
C SER A 294 -1.34 8.37 -25.21
N PRO A 295 -1.31 7.83 -26.44
CA PRO A 295 -2.40 7.09 -27.09
C PRO A 295 -2.42 5.56 -26.97
N ASN A 296 -1.34 4.87 -26.61
CA ASN A 296 -1.18 3.44 -26.87
C ASN A 296 -0.99 2.61 -25.59
N ALA A 297 -1.39 1.34 -25.64
CA ALA A 297 -0.89 0.30 -24.74
C ALA A 297 -0.40 -0.92 -25.55
N ALA A 298 0.44 -1.76 -24.96
CA ALA A 298 0.73 -3.08 -25.52
C ALA A 298 -0.49 -3.99 -25.36
N PHE A 299 -0.85 -4.75 -26.39
CA PHE A 299 -2.07 -5.57 -26.45
C PHE A 299 -1.80 -6.94 -27.06
N ILE A 300 -2.52 -7.95 -26.56
CA ILE A 300 -2.69 -9.27 -27.15
C ILE A 300 -4.13 -9.76 -26.98
N ASP A 301 -4.63 -10.53 -27.94
CA ASP A 301 -5.96 -11.16 -27.91
C ASP A 301 -6.01 -12.42 -27.04
N ASP A 302 -7.24 -12.82 -26.70
CA ASP A 302 -7.58 -14.06 -25.99
C ASP A 302 -8.35 -15.04 -26.89
N PRO A 303 -7.66 -15.99 -27.57
CA PRO A 303 -8.29 -16.82 -28.59
C PRO A 303 -8.82 -18.15 -28.05
N ALA A 304 -9.89 -18.66 -28.68
CA ALA A 304 -10.50 -19.98 -28.42
C ALA A 304 -9.71 -21.17 -28.95
N VAL A 305 -8.39 -21.11 -28.85
CA VAL A 305 -7.45 -22.17 -29.20
C VAL A 305 -6.21 -22.06 -28.33
N VAL A 306 -5.54 -23.19 -28.08
CA VAL A 306 -4.39 -23.22 -27.18
C VAL A 306 -3.29 -22.31 -27.73
N SER A 307 -2.92 -21.28 -26.97
CA SER A 307 -1.89 -20.32 -27.35
C SER A 307 -0.95 -19.96 -26.19
N ASP A 308 0.26 -19.53 -26.53
CA ASP A 308 1.30 -19.05 -25.59
C ASP A 308 2.00 -17.85 -26.23
N LYS A 309 1.54 -16.65 -25.86
CA LYS A 309 1.90 -15.38 -26.49
C LYS A 309 2.69 -14.53 -25.52
N ARG A 310 3.87 -14.06 -25.92
CA ARG A 310 4.89 -13.50 -25.02
C ARG A 310 5.36 -12.13 -25.49
N LEU A 311 5.45 -11.19 -24.56
CA LEU A 311 6.06 -9.87 -24.73
C LEU A 311 7.25 -9.75 -23.78
N ASP A 312 8.45 -9.64 -24.35
CA ASP A 312 9.70 -9.53 -23.61
C ASP A 312 10.19 -8.07 -23.63
N SER A 313 10.62 -7.57 -22.46
CA SER A 313 11.24 -6.24 -22.34
C SER A 313 12.66 -6.21 -22.93
N PRO A 314 13.22 -5.00 -23.17
CA PRO A 314 14.66 -4.81 -23.26
C PRO A 314 15.37 -5.34 -22.00
N THR A 315 16.67 -5.62 -22.12
CA THR A 315 17.51 -5.98 -20.98
C THR A 315 17.70 -4.79 -20.05
N TRP A 316 17.55 -5.02 -18.75
CA TRP A 316 17.76 -4.04 -17.69
C TRP A 316 18.50 -4.67 -16.50
N PHE A 317 19.14 -3.87 -15.66
CA PHE A 317 19.76 -4.34 -14.43
C PHE A 317 19.85 -3.19 -13.42
N PRO A 318 19.61 -3.44 -12.13
CA PRO A 318 19.84 -2.45 -11.09
C PRO A 318 21.34 -2.25 -10.84
N PHE A 319 21.72 -1.10 -10.30
CA PHE A 319 23.09 -0.80 -9.89
C PHE A 319 23.12 -0.28 -8.45
N GLU A 320 23.79 -1.02 -7.55
CA GLU A 320 24.00 -0.59 -6.14
C GLU A 320 22.72 -0.07 -5.44
N ALA A 321 21.63 -0.83 -5.58
CA ALA A 321 20.31 -0.43 -5.11
C ALA A 321 19.97 -0.93 -3.70
N TYR A 322 19.25 -0.12 -2.93
CA TYR A 322 18.62 -0.53 -1.67
C TYR A 322 17.33 -1.30 -1.88
N TRP A 323 16.55 -0.91 -2.90
CA TRP A 323 15.36 -1.61 -3.33
C TRP A 323 15.17 -1.40 -4.83
N VAL A 324 14.49 -2.35 -5.47
CA VAL A 324 14.09 -2.31 -6.88
C VAL A 324 12.60 -2.61 -6.93
N ARG A 325 11.83 -1.76 -7.61
CA ARG A 325 10.37 -1.92 -7.69
C ARG A 325 9.89 -1.74 -9.12
N LEU A 326 9.21 -2.77 -9.62
CA LEU A 326 8.44 -2.72 -10.85
C LEU A 326 7.03 -2.23 -10.52
N THR A 327 6.51 -1.30 -11.31
CA THR A 327 5.08 -1.00 -11.37
C THR A 327 4.65 -0.96 -12.83
N PHE A 328 3.47 -1.51 -13.13
CA PHE A 328 2.83 -1.36 -14.42
C PHE A 328 1.31 -1.31 -14.26
N ARG A 329 0.61 -0.79 -15.26
CA ARG A 329 -0.84 -0.87 -15.36
C ARG A 329 -1.21 -1.93 -16.38
N HIS A 330 -2.31 -2.62 -16.13
CA HIS A 330 -2.81 -3.59 -17.07
C HIS A 330 -4.33 -3.73 -17.01
N ASN A 331 -4.94 -4.01 -18.16
CA ASN A 331 -6.38 -4.20 -18.32
C ASN A 331 -6.61 -5.54 -19.02
N PHE A 332 -7.26 -6.49 -18.36
CA PHE A 332 -7.42 -7.84 -18.88
C PHE A 332 -8.88 -8.26 -18.82
N ASN A 333 -9.33 -8.92 -19.89
CA ASN A 333 -10.59 -9.64 -19.94
C ASN A 333 -10.32 -10.98 -20.62
N LEU A 334 -10.10 -11.99 -19.78
CA LEU A 334 -9.65 -13.33 -20.12
C LEU A 334 -10.64 -14.38 -19.64
N GLU A 335 -10.69 -15.54 -20.29
CA GLU A 335 -11.65 -16.58 -19.92
C GLU A 335 -11.47 -17.15 -18.50
N ALA A 336 -12.56 -17.13 -17.74
CA ALA A 336 -12.62 -17.60 -16.37
C ALA A 336 -14.00 -18.18 -16.01
N SER A 337 -14.06 -18.93 -14.91
CA SER A 337 -15.32 -19.48 -14.42
C SER A 337 -16.25 -18.38 -13.90
N SER A 338 -17.52 -18.42 -14.34
CA SER A 338 -18.61 -17.60 -13.80
C SER A 338 -19.17 -18.16 -12.49
N GLU A 339 -18.83 -19.40 -12.14
CA GLU A 339 -19.31 -20.10 -10.94
C GLU A 339 -18.27 -20.10 -9.81
N ASP A 340 -17.00 -20.37 -10.15
CA ASP A 340 -15.89 -20.38 -9.19
C ASP A 340 -15.05 -19.09 -9.34
N PRO A 341 -15.06 -18.18 -8.34
CA PRO A 341 -14.30 -16.94 -8.40
C PRO A 341 -12.77 -17.13 -8.35
N ASN A 342 -12.26 -18.33 -8.06
CA ASN A 342 -10.83 -18.63 -7.99
C ASN A 342 -10.28 -19.38 -9.21
N LEU A 343 -11.15 -19.80 -10.14
CA LEU A 343 -10.78 -20.61 -11.30
C LEU A 343 -10.70 -19.76 -12.57
N GLY A 344 -9.58 -19.84 -13.28
CA GLY A 344 -9.38 -19.29 -14.63
C GLY A 344 -9.18 -20.40 -15.66
N PHE A 345 -9.53 -20.14 -16.92
CA PHE A 345 -9.25 -21.05 -18.04
C PHE A 345 -8.09 -20.50 -18.87
N ASP A 346 -8.14 -19.19 -19.13
CA ASP A 346 -7.09 -18.41 -19.76
C ASP A 346 -6.44 -17.48 -18.73
N GLY A 347 -5.19 -17.11 -18.96
CA GLY A 347 -4.48 -16.29 -17.98
C GLY A 347 -3.24 -15.58 -18.45
N GLY A 348 -2.97 -14.46 -17.79
CA GLY A 348 -1.74 -13.69 -17.88
C GLY A 348 -0.83 -13.93 -16.69
N VAL A 349 0.46 -14.18 -16.93
CA VAL A 349 1.50 -14.23 -15.91
C VAL A 349 2.63 -13.25 -16.24
N LEU A 350 3.38 -12.88 -15.21
CA LEU A 350 4.59 -12.08 -15.32
C LEU A 350 5.77 -12.97 -14.95
N GLU A 351 6.74 -13.03 -15.84
CA GLU A 351 7.96 -13.82 -15.66
C GLU A 351 9.18 -12.88 -15.70
N ILE A 352 10.27 -13.34 -15.12
CA ILE A 352 11.57 -12.66 -15.13
C ILE A 352 12.67 -13.63 -15.54
N SER A 353 13.58 -13.13 -16.35
CA SER A 353 14.86 -13.76 -16.65
C SER A 353 15.97 -13.04 -15.88
N THR A 354 16.94 -13.80 -15.37
CA THR A 354 18.17 -13.29 -14.74
C THR A 354 19.43 -13.68 -15.53
N ASP A 355 19.24 -14.14 -16.77
CA ASP A 355 20.28 -14.66 -17.65
C ASP A 355 20.13 -14.13 -19.09
N ASN A 356 19.67 -12.87 -19.21
CA ASN A 356 19.49 -12.15 -20.47
C ASN A 356 18.48 -12.77 -21.46
N GLY A 357 17.45 -13.42 -20.93
CA GLY A 357 16.35 -14.01 -21.70
C GLY A 357 16.59 -15.46 -22.11
N ASN A 358 17.60 -16.15 -21.57
CA ASN A 358 17.82 -17.57 -21.88
C ASN A 358 16.81 -18.46 -21.14
N THR A 359 16.53 -18.16 -19.87
CA THR A 359 15.52 -18.83 -19.06
C THR A 359 14.60 -17.81 -18.38
N TYR A 360 13.36 -18.22 -18.13
CA TYR A 360 12.34 -17.40 -17.47
C TYR A 360 11.69 -18.21 -16.35
N GLN A 361 11.43 -17.52 -15.25
CA GLN A 361 10.69 -18.05 -14.10
C GLN A 361 9.59 -17.07 -13.70
N ASP A 362 8.59 -17.55 -12.96
CA ASP A 362 7.53 -16.71 -12.42
C ASP A 362 8.11 -15.56 -11.59
N ILE A 363 7.54 -14.35 -11.70
CA ILE A 363 8.01 -13.19 -10.96
C ILE A 363 7.98 -13.44 -9.44
N THR A 364 7.04 -14.27 -8.97
CA THR A 364 6.89 -14.62 -7.54
C THR A 364 7.98 -15.55 -7.02
N ALA A 365 8.80 -16.13 -7.90
CA ALA A 365 9.94 -16.97 -7.48
C ALA A 365 11.11 -16.13 -6.93
N VAL A 366 11.19 -14.84 -7.28
CA VAL A 366 12.26 -13.92 -6.83
C VAL A 366 11.74 -12.63 -6.24
N GLY A 367 10.57 -12.18 -6.65
CA GLY A 367 9.93 -10.96 -6.16
C GLY A 367 8.65 -11.26 -5.39
N SER A 368 8.06 -10.20 -4.86
CA SER A 368 6.79 -10.25 -4.16
C SER A 368 5.87 -9.14 -4.63
N PHE A 369 4.62 -9.48 -4.95
CA PHE A 369 3.59 -8.48 -5.21
C PHE A 369 3.35 -7.64 -3.96
N VAL A 370 3.43 -6.33 -4.12
CA VAL A 370 2.99 -5.33 -3.14
C VAL A 370 1.50 -5.03 -3.33
N ASN A 371 1.04 -5.00 -4.59
CA ASN A 371 -0.36 -4.92 -4.99
C ASN A 371 -0.55 -5.53 -6.39
N GLY A 372 -1.80 -5.85 -6.75
CA GLY A 372 -2.18 -6.30 -8.09
C GLY A 372 -1.63 -7.69 -8.44
N GLY A 373 -1.43 -8.54 -7.44
CA GLY A 373 -1.00 -9.92 -7.66
C GLY A 373 -2.04 -10.79 -8.37
N TYR A 374 -1.67 -12.02 -8.68
CA TYR A 374 -2.54 -12.99 -9.34
C TYR A 374 -3.87 -13.18 -8.59
N ASN A 375 -4.97 -13.36 -9.32
CA ASN A 375 -6.31 -13.48 -8.73
C ASN A 375 -6.86 -14.91 -8.79
N ARG A 376 -6.47 -15.73 -9.78
CA ARG A 376 -7.03 -17.07 -10.01
C ARG A 376 -5.95 -18.14 -10.23
N THR A 377 -6.34 -19.40 -10.15
CA THR A 377 -5.53 -20.55 -10.57
C THR A 377 -6.06 -21.07 -11.91
N ILE A 378 -5.17 -21.35 -12.85
CA ILE A 378 -5.54 -21.81 -14.19
C ILE A 378 -5.88 -23.30 -14.19
N SER A 379 -6.98 -23.66 -14.85
CA SER A 379 -7.47 -25.03 -14.91
C SER A 379 -6.44 -25.98 -15.54
N THR A 380 -6.40 -27.21 -15.07
CA THR A 380 -5.46 -28.24 -15.54
C THR A 380 -6.05 -29.18 -16.59
N ASP A 381 -7.34 -29.08 -16.88
CA ASP A 381 -8.09 -30.02 -17.72
C ASP A 381 -8.40 -29.50 -19.13
N ARG A 382 -8.03 -28.25 -19.45
CA ARG A 382 -8.35 -27.61 -20.75
C ARG A 382 -7.14 -27.33 -21.66
N GLY A 383 -5.94 -27.67 -21.21
CA GLY A 383 -4.73 -27.65 -22.05
C GLY A 383 -3.99 -26.30 -22.11
N SER A 384 -4.34 -25.34 -21.27
CA SER A 384 -3.60 -24.07 -21.14
C SER A 384 -2.10 -24.31 -20.83
N PRO A 385 -1.16 -23.64 -21.54
CA PRO A 385 0.29 -23.76 -21.29
C PRO A 385 0.77 -23.31 -19.91
N ILE A 386 -0.10 -22.71 -19.10
CA ILE A 386 0.15 -22.29 -17.71
C ILE A 386 -0.78 -23.00 -16.70
N ALA A 387 -1.37 -24.14 -17.08
CA ALA A 387 -2.20 -24.99 -16.24
C ALA A 387 -1.63 -25.18 -14.82
N GLY A 388 -2.48 -24.97 -13.81
CA GLY A 388 -2.14 -25.10 -12.38
C GLY A 388 -1.40 -23.90 -11.78
N ARG A 389 -0.99 -22.91 -12.58
CA ARG A 389 -0.33 -21.70 -12.07
C ARG A 389 -1.34 -20.67 -11.58
N ARG A 390 -0.89 -19.84 -10.63
CA ARG A 390 -1.58 -18.59 -10.27
C ARG A 390 -1.37 -17.58 -11.41
N ALA A 391 -2.43 -16.91 -11.84
CA ALA A 391 -2.41 -15.96 -12.94
C ALA A 391 -3.47 -14.85 -12.75
N TRP A 392 -3.38 -13.80 -13.57
CA TRP A 392 -4.49 -12.88 -13.79
C TRP A 392 -5.46 -13.49 -14.80
N SER A 393 -6.74 -13.57 -14.45
CA SER A 393 -7.80 -14.14 -15.29
C SER A 393 -9.16 -13.51 -14.93
N GLY A 394 -10.16 -13.61 -15.82
CA GLY A 394 -11.43 -12.89 -15.72
C GLY A 394 -11.33 -11.45 -16.25
N ASN A 395 -12.24 -10.58 -15.83
CA ASN A 395 -12.27 -9.16 -16.22
C ASN A 395 -11.79 -8.24 -15.10
N SER A 396 -10.85 -7.34 -15.40
CA SER A 396 -10.35 -6.31 -14.48
C SER A 396 -11.20 -5.03 -14.48
N GLU A 397 -12.16 -4.90 -15.39
CA GLU A 397 -13.07 -3.75 -15.52
C GLU A 397 -12.32 -2.42 -15.76
N GLY A 398 -11.20 -2.48 -16.51
CA GLY A 398 -10.31 -1.36 -16.78
C GLY A 398 -8.87 -1.61 -16.31
N PHE A 399 -8.03 -0.57 -16.41
CA PHE A 399 -6.64 -0.66 -15.95
C PHE A 399 -6.56 -0.72 -14.43
N VAL A 400 -5.94 -1.79 -13.93
CA VAL A 400 -5.52 -1.95 -12.55
C VAL A 400 -3.99 -1.86 -12.45
N VAL A 401 -3.46 -1.65 -11.25
CA VAL A 401 -2.01 -1.48 -11.03
C VAL A 401 -1.43 -2.74 -10.40
N ALA A 402 -0.33 -3.23 -10.96
CA ALA A 402 0.48 -4.26 -10.34
C ALA A 402 1.85 -3.68 -9.94
N THR A 403 2.24 -3.94 -8.69
CA THR A 403 3.52 -3.49 -8.12
C THR A 403 4.24 -4.67 -7.52
N VAL A 404 5.52 -4.82 -7.87
CA VAL A 404 6.36 -5.94 -7.45
C VAL A 404 7.67 -5.40 -6.87
N ASP A 405 7.97 -5.83 -5.65
CA ASP A 405 9.31 -5.68 -5.07
C ASP A 405 10.22 -6.77 -5.61
N LEU A 406 11.39 -6.36 -6.10
CA LEU A 406 12.36 -7.22 -6.74
C LEU A 406 13.69 -7.18 -5.97
N PRO A 407 14.47 -8.26 -6.00
CA PRO A 407 15.77 -8.28 -5.34
C PRO A 407 16.74 -7.32 -6.03
N TYR A 408 17.59 -6.66 -5.25
CA TYR A 408 18.60 -5.73 -5.78
C TYR A 408 19.79 -6.45 -6.45
N SER A 409 19.92 -7.77 -6.28
CA SER A 409 21.01 -8.58 -6.87
C SER A 409 20.69 -9.08 -8.29
N LEU A 410 19.69 -8.50 -8.95
CA LEU A 410 19.35 -8.85 -10.31
C LEU A 410 20.44 -8.39 -11.28
N TYR A 411 20.67 -9.17 -12.33
CA TYR A 411 21.67 -8.89 -13.35
C TYR A 411 21.14 -9.31 -14.71
N LEU A 412 21.45 -8.53 -15.76
CA LEU A 412 21.03 -8.74 -17.15
C LEU A 412 19.59 -9.29 -17.27
N SER A 413 18.66 -8.61 -16.60
CA SER A 413 17.30 -9.10 -16.42
C SER A 413 16.38 -8.68 -17.55
N LYS A 414 15.37 -9.50 -17.83
CA LYS A 414 14.27 -9.18 -18.74
C LYS A 414 12.95 -9.56 -18.08
N LEU A 415 11.93 -8.76 -18.31
CA LEU A 415 10.56 -9.09 -17.94
C LEU A 415 9.86 -9.74 -19.13
N ARG A 416 8.93 -10.65 -18.84
CA ARG A 416 8.03 -11.24 -19.83
C ARG A 416 6.59 -11.20 -19.34
N TRP A 417 5.73 -10.54 -20.11
CA TRP A 417 4.27 -10.69 -19.99
C TRP A 417 3.87 -11.85 -20.88
N ARG A 418 3.35 -12.92 -20.28
CA ARG A 418 2.98 -14.16 -20.97
C ARG A 418 1.49 -14.40 -20.83
N MET A 419 0.79 -14.39 -21.95
CA MET A 419 -0.62 -14.69 -22.06
C MET A 419 -0.78 -16.11 -22.61
N ALA A 420 -1.62 -16.91 -21.98
CA ALA A 420 -1.87 -18.28 -22.39
C ALA A 420 -3.37 -18.58 -22.38
N SER A 421 -3.84 -19.20 -23.46
CA SER A 421 -5.22 -19.63 -23.63
C SER A 421 -5.33 -21.15 -23.74
N ASP A 422 -6.52 -21.66 -23.42
CA ASP A 422 -6.89 -23.06 -23.45
C ASP A 422 -7.48 -23.49 -24.82
N ASN A 423 -8.16 -24.63 -24.90
CA ASN A 423 -8.67 -25.16 -26.16
C ASN A 423 -10.09 -24.71 -26.57
N SER A 424 -10.77 -23.84 -25.82
CA SER A 424 -12.14 -23.41 -26.11
C SER A 424 -12.53 -22.13 -25.37
N GLY A 425 -13.32 -21.27 -26.01
CA GLY A 425 -13.78 -20.03 -25.35
C GLY A 425 -12.77 -18.91 -25.49
N SER A 426 -13.25 -17.68 -25.54
CA SER A 426 -12.42 -16.51 -25.87
C SER A 426 -13.02 -15.27 -25.24
N ASN A 427 -12.17 -14.34 -24.81
CA ASN A 427 -12.58 -12.99 -24.43
C ASN A 427 -11.78 -11.94 -25.22
N GLU A 428 -11.61 -10.75 -24.63
CA GLU A 428 -11.14 -9.57 -25.36
C GLU A 428 -9.61 -9.52 -25.44
N GLY A 429 -8.91 -10.05 -24.43
CA GLY A 429 -7.45 -10.04 -24.37
C GLY A 429 -6.87 -9.30 -23.18
N TRP A 430 -5.62 -8.90 -23.31
CA TRP A 430 -4.83 -8.29 -22.26
C TRP A 430 -4.04 -7.08 -22.78
N ARG A 431 -4.16 -5.95 -22.07
CA ARG A 431 -3.39 -4.73 -22.26
C ARG A 431 -2.39 -4.51 -21.13
N VAL A 432 -1.21 -4.04 -21.44
CA VAL A 432 -0.16 -3.62 -20.51
C VAL A 432 0.31 -2.23 -20.88
N ASP A 433 0.43 -1.36 -19.87
CA ASP A 433 0.79 0.03 -20.06
C ASP A 433 1.60 0.59 -18.89
N ASP A 434 2.35 1.66 -19.14
CA ASP A 434 3.23 2.33 -18.18
C ASP A 434 4.12 1.38 -17.32
N PRO A 435 4.80 0.34 -17.87
CA PRO A 435 5.75 -0.41 -17.09
C PRO A 435 6.99 0.44 -16.78
N TYR A 436 7.26 0.63 -15.50
CA TYR A 436 8.49 1.22 -15.02
C TYR A 436 9.11 0.46 -13.86
N ILE A 437 10.44 0.42 -13.87
CA ILE A 437 11.27 -0.10 -12.78
C ILE A 437 12.07 1.06 -12.25
N TYR A 438 11.86 1.40 -10.99
CA TYR A 438 12.68 2.35 -10.27
C TYR A 438 13.53 1.61 -9.24
N GLU A 439 14.70 2.16 -8.97
CA GLU A 439 15.57 1.71 -7.90
C GLU A 439 15.91 2.87 -6.97
N CYS A 440 16.20 2.53 -5.71
CA CYS A 440 16.84 3.47 -4.79
C CYS A 440 18.36 3.30 -4.85
N HIS A 441 19.02 4.19 -5.59
CA HIS A 441 20.45 4.14 -5.86
C HIS A 441 21.25 4.89 -4.78
N PHE A 442 22.33 4.28 -4.29
CA PHE A 442 23.27 4.93 -3.39
C PHE A 442 24.05 6.04 -4.12
N SER A 443 23.90 7.32 -3.73
CA SER A 443 24.61 8.43 -4.41
C SER A 443 25.89 8.89 -3.70
N GLY A 444 26.39 8.12 -2.73
CA GLY A 444 27.63 8.46 -2.04
C GLY A 444 28.86 8.22 -2.92
N THR A 445 29.74 9.23 -3.02
CA THR A 445 31.11 9.00 -3.47
C THR A 445 31.71 7.93 -2.54
N PRO A 446 32.37 6.86 -3.05
CA PRO A 446 33.04 5.92 -2.18
C PRO A 446 34.02 6.73 -1.32
N THR A 447 33.73 6.80 -0.02
CA THR A 447 34.66 7.41 0.92
C THR A 447 35.92 6.58 0.80
N ALA A 448 37.03 7.20 0.36
CA ALA A 448 38.29 6.50 0.22
C ALA A 448 38.55 5.70 1.50
N THR A 449 38.65 4.38 1.37
CA THR A 449 39.13 3.52 2.45
C THR A 449 40.38 4.19 3.00
N PRO A 450 40.46 4.53 4.30
CA PRO A 450 41.63 5.21 4.82
C PRO A 450 42.85 4.36 4.48
N THR A 451 43.73 4.92 3.63
CA THR A 451 45.02 4.31 3.32
C THR A 451 45.69 4.03 4.65
N ALA A 452 46.02 2.75 4.91
CA ALA A 452 46.72 2.36 6.11
C ALA A 452 47.93 3.29 6.27
N THR A 453 47.91 4.11 7.32
CA THR A 453 49.06 4.93 7.67
C THR A 453 50.20 3.95 7.95
N ALA A 454 51.29 4.05 7.20
CA ALA A 454 52.46 3.21 7.40
C ALA A 454 52.85 3.25 8.88
N THR A 455 52.66 2.14 9.57
CA THR A 455 53.09 1.99 10.96
C THR A 455 54.61 2.02 10.92
N LEU A 456 55.23 2.99 11.60
CA LEU A 456 56.68 3.07 11.73
C LEU A 456 57.18 1.73 12.27
N THR A 457 58.06 1.08 11.51
CA THR A 457 58.74 -0.15 11.90
C THR A 457 59.45 0.09 13.24
N PRO A 458 59.10 -0.64 14.33
CA PRO A 458 59.84 -0.52 15.57
C PRO A 458 61.27 -1.02 15.37
N SER A 459 62.23 -0.17 15.73
CA SER A 459 63.66 -0.46 15.73
C SER A 459 63.96 -1.68 16.62
N ALA A 460 64.82 -2.57 16.13
CA ALA A 460 65.16 -3.83 16.80
C ALA A 460 65.71 -3.59 18.22
N THR A 461 65.05 -4.15 19.22
CA THR A 461 65.57 -4.28 20.59
C THR A 461 66.12 -5.70 20.76
N PRO A 462 67.33 -5.88 21.32
CA PRO A 462 68.07 -7.14 21.28
C PRO A 462 67.40 -8.30 22.03
N THR A 463 67.46 -9.46 21.40
CA THR A 463 66.93 -10.76 21.81
C THR A 463 67.60 -11.28 23.10
N ALA A 464 66.80 -11.65 24.11
CA ALA A 464 67.24 -12.48 25.22
C ALA A 464 66.89 -13.96 24.93
N THR A 465 67.92 -14.81 24.89
CA THR A 465 67.83 -16.25 24.71
C THR A 465 67.34 -16.92 26.00
N VAL A 466 66.30 -17.74 25.93
CA VAL A 466 65.96 -18.69 27.01
C VAL A 466 65.78 -20.09 26.43
N SER A 467 66.54 -21.02 26.99
CA SER A 467 66.66 -22.43 26.62
C SER A 467 65.51 -23.23 27.25
N ALA A 468 64.88 -24.14 26.50
CA ALA A 468 63.85 -25.03 27.02
C ALA A 468 64.31 -26.50 26.95
N THR A 469 64.35 -27.15 28.11
CA THR A 469 64.64 -28.57 28.31
C THR A 469 63.37 -29.40 28.12
N ALA A 470 63.43 -30.45 27.29
CA ALA A 470 62.33 -31.39 27.07
C ALA A 470 62.29 -32.48 28.15
N THR A 471 61.08 -32.83 28.61
CA THR A 471 60.84 -34.03 29.42
C THR A 471 59.77 -34.88 28.73
N ALA A 472 60.09 -36.14 28.46
CA ALA A 472 59.21 -37.14 27.85
C ALA A 472 58.64 -38.07 28.93
N THR A 473 57.41 -38.58 28.75
CA THR A 473 56.93 -39.77 29.46
C THR A 473 55.93 -40.55 28.59
N ALA A 474 56.02 -41.87 28.68
CA ALA A 474 55.65 -42.86 27.66
C ALA A 474 54.21 -43.41 27.74
N THR A 475 53.75 -43.88 26.58
CA THR A 475 52.52 -44.64 26.32
C THR A 475 52.67 -46.12 26.64
N ALA A 476 51.64 -46.75 27.20
CA ALA A 476 51.51 -48.20 27.29
C ALA A 476 50.29 -48.70 26.49
N THR A 477 50.52 -49.72 25.67
CA THR A 477 49.56 -50.41 24.81
C THR A 477 48.90 -51.57 25.56
N SER A 478 47.63 -51.86 25.26
CA SER A 478 47.07 -53.22 25.45
C SER A 478 46.22 -53.62 24.25
N THR A 479 46.37 -54.89 23.87
CA THR A 479 45.71 -55.57 22.75
C THR A 479 45.07 -56.84 23.34
N THR A 480 43.83 -57.18 22.96
CA THR A 480 43.36 -58.50 22.45
C THR A 480 41.83 -58.67 22.60
N THR A 481 41.16 -58.88 21.44
CA THR A 481 40.06 -59.82 21.09
C THR A 481 39.14 -60.43 22.17
N SER A 482 37.80 -60.36 21.99
CA SER A 482 36.94 -61.37 21.33
C SER A 482 35.42 -61.27 21.67
N SER A 483 34.59 -61.45 20.64
CA SER A 483 33.24 -62.08 20.52
C SER A 483 32.09 -61.87 21.53
N ALA A 484 30.91 -61.63 20.95
CA ALA A 484 29.60 -62.28 21.20
C ALA A 484 28.41 -61.40 21.63
N THR A 485 27.31 -61.64 20.89
CA THR A 485 25.95 -61.10 20.88
C THR A 485 25.15 -61.24 22.20
N ALA A 486 24.34 -60.24 22.57
CA ALA A 486 22.91 -60.37 22.94
C ALA A 486 22.27 -59.05 23.41
N THR A 487 21.03 -58.85 22.96
CA THR A 487 20.06 -57.78 23.22
C THR A 487 19.61 -57.66 24.68
N ALA A 488 19.44 -56.43 25.19
CA ALA A 488 18.35 -56.06 26.11
C ALA A 488 18.19 -54.53 26.21
N THR A 489 16.96 -54.08 25.96
CA THR A 489 16.46 -52.70 26.09
C THR A 489 16.34 -52.28 27.56
N ALA A 490 16.80 -51.09 27.91
CA ALA A 490 16.33 -50.36 29.09
C ALA A 490 16.30 -48.85 28.80
N THR A 491 15.08 -48.31 28.81
CA THR A 491 14.78 -46.88 28.70
C THR A 491 15.20 -46.16 29.97
N ALA A 492 16.00 -45.09 29.85
CA ALA A 492 16.25 -44.15 30.93
C ALA A 492 16.05 -42.72 30.41
N THR A 493 15.02 -42.07 30.96
CA THR A 493 14.67 -40.65 30.75
C THR A 493 15.76 -39.76 31.35
N ALA A 494 16.39 -38.92 30.52
CA ALA A 494 17.30 -37.89 30.98
C ALA A 494 16.57 -36.54 31.10
N THR A 495 16.41 -36.06 32.32
CA THR A 495 16.06 -34.67 32.63
C THR A 495 17.30 -33.81 32.47
N ALA A 496 17.32 -32.90 31.49
CA ALA A 496 18.38 -31.91 31.33
C ALA A 496 17.97 -30.58 31.99
N THR A 497 18.67 -30.21 33.05
CA THR A 497 18.63 -28.88 33.67
C THR A 497 19.51 -27.93 32.87
N SER A 498 18.94 -26.90 32.24
CA SER A 498 19.71 -25.84 31.59
C SER A 498 20.22 -24.84 32.63
N THR A 499 21.53 -24.69 32.76
CA THR A 499 22.16 -23.64 33.56
C THR A 499 22.58 -22.52 32.60
N SER A 500 21.97 -21.35 32.70
CA SER A 500 22.32 -20.18 31.88
C SER A 500 23.43 -19.37 32.56
N THR A 501 24.59 -19.26 31.93
CA THR A 501 25.66 -18.31 32.30
C THR A 501 25.30 -16.92 31.76
N PRO A 502 25.27 -15.84 32.57
CA PRO A 502 24.99 -14.51 32.06
C PRO A 502 26.21 -13.95 31.31
N SER A 503 26.02 -13.57 30.04
CA SER A 503 26.97 -12.77 29.28
C SER A 503 26.80 -11.30 29.66
N ALA A 504 27.86 -10.66 30.15
CA ALA A 504 27.87 -9.25 30.49
C ALA A 504 27.85 -8.38 29.23
N THR A 505 26.78 -7.61 29.05
CA THR A 505 26.71 -6.55 28.02
C THR A 505 27.34 -5.28 28.58
N ALA A 506 28.44 -4.82 27.98
CA ALA A 506 29.02 -3.52 28.28
C ALA A 506 28.15 -2.40 27.67
N THR A 507 27.51 -1.60 28.53
CA THR A 507 26.79 -0.38 28.14
C THR A 507 27.79 0.77 28.00
N ALA A 508 28.02 1.25 26.79
CA ALA A 508 28.72 2.52 26.56
C ALA A 508 27.70 3.67 26.54
N THR A 509 27.74 4.53 27.54
CA THR A 509 27.00 5.80 27.57
C THR A 509 27.76 6.83 26.73
N PRO A 510 27.17 7.46 25.70
CA PRO A 510 27.82 8.55 25.00
C PRO A 510 27.78 9.85 25.82
N THR A 511 28.95 10.39 26.12
CA THR A 511 29.16 11.75 26.61
C THR A 511 28.79 12.76 25.51
N PRO A 512 28.07 13.86 25.80
CA PRO A 512 27.73 14.85 24.79
C PRO A 512 28.96 15.67 24.37
N THR A 513 29.30 15.61 23.08
CA THR A 513 30.31 16.48 22.46
C THR A 513 29.71 17.85 22.14
N ALA A 514 30.38 18.92 22.57
CA ALA A 514 29.97 20.30 22.38
C ALA A 514 29.75 20.66 20.89
N THR A 515 28.59 21.25 20.59
CA THR A 515 28.22 21.73 19.26
C THR A 515 29.07 22.95 18.86
N ALA A 516 29.75 22.87 17.71
CA ALA A 516 30.45 24.01 17.13
C ALA A 516 29.44 25.05 16.61
N ARG A 517 29.66 26.33 16.97
CA ARG A 517 28.88 27.49 16.52
C ARG A 517 29.12 27.71 15.01
N PRO A 518 28.07 27.90 14.18
CA PRO A 518 28.27 28.14 12.75
C PRO A 518 28.86 29.54 12.49
N THR A 519 29.89 29.58 11.64
CA THR A 519 30.45 30.77 11.02
C THR A 519 29.48 31.30 9.95
N PRO A 520 29.27 32.62 9.79
CA PRO A 520 28.34 33.14 8.79
C PRO A 520 28.90 32.97 7.37
N THR A 521 28.12 32.36 6.48
CA THR A 521 28.44 32.25 5.04
C THR A 521 28.06 33.53 4.29
N ALA A 522 28.88 33.91 3.30
CA ALA A 522 28.73 35.13 2.51
C ALA A 522 27.46 35.15 1.64
N ARG A 523 26.93 36.37 1.44
CA ARG A 523 25.71 36.68 0.68
C ARG A 523 25.89 36.40 -0.83
N PRO A 524 24.91 35.81 -1.54
CA PRO A 524 24.97 35.68 -2.99
C PRO A 524 24.81 37.04 -3.69
N ASN A 525 25.57 37.23 -4.77
CA ASN A 525 25.54 38.42 -5.62
C ASN A 525 24.21 38.45 -6.41
N VAL A 526 23.48 39.56 -6.35
CA VAL A 526 22.17 39.72 -7.01
C VAL A 526 22.38 40.10 -8.48
N THR A 527 21.90 39.27 -9.40
CA THR A 527 21.84 39.60 -10.84
C THR A 527 20.66 40.56 -11.10
N PRO A 528 20.82 41.66 -11.86
CA PRO A 528 19.71 42.56 -12.16
C PRO A 528 18.68 41.92 -13.10
N ARG A 529 17.40 41.99 -12.74
CA ARG A 529 16.27 41.62 -13.62
C ARG A 529 16.07 42.71 -14.69
N LEU A 530 15.93 42.31 -15.96
CA LEU A 530 15.55 43.21 -17.06
C LEU A 530 14.10 43.70 -16.89
N ARG A 531 13.90 45.00 -17.13
CA ARG A 531 12.60 45.70 -17.09
C ARG A 531 11.79 45.37 -18.35
N PRO A 532 10.50 44.99 -18.26
CA PRO A 532 9.65 44.84 -19.44
C PRO A 532 9.34 46.18 -20.12
N THR A 533 9.39 46.21 -21.45
CA THR A 533 8.99 47.33 -22.31
C THR A 533 7.46 47.46 -22.37
N PRO A 534 6.88 48.68 -22.30
CA PRO A 534 5.44 48.89 -22.47
C PRO A 534 5.01 48.77 -23.95
N PRO A 535 3.77 48.35 -24.24
CA PRO A 535 3.23 48.35 -25.60
C PRO A 535 2.95 49.78 -26.13
N PRO A 536 3.01 50.00 -27.46
CA PRO A 536 2.83 51.31 -28.06
C PRO A 536 1.39 51.82 -27.97
N ARG A 537 1.26 53.13 -27.74
CA ARG A 537 0.01 53.88 -27.66
C ARG A 537 -0.56 54.09 -29.08
N PRO A 538 -1.87 53.94 -29.32
CA PRO A 538 -2.48 54.33 -30.59
C PRO A 538 -2.49 55.87 -30.73
N SER A 539 -2.09 56.33 -31.92
CA SER A 539 -2.10 57.73 -32.38
C SER A 539 -3.50 58.15 -32.86
N PRO A 540 -3.80 59.46 -32.94
CA PRO A 540 -5.11 60.06 -32.66
C PRO A 540 -6.22 59.79 -33.68
#